data_AF-A0A448T270-F1
#
_entry.id   AF-A0A448T270-F1
#
_cell.length_a   1.000
_cell.length_b   1.000
_cell.length_c   1.000
_cell.angle_alpha   90.00
_cell.angle_beta   90.00
_cell.angle_gamma   90.00
#
_symmetry.space_group_name_H-M   'P 1'
#
loop_
_entity.id
_entity.type
_entity.pdbx_description
1 polymer ?
#
loop_
_entity_poly.entity_id
_entity_poly.type
_entity_poly.pdbx_seq_one_letter_code
_entity_poly.pdbx_strand_id
1 'polypeptide(L)'
;MMLTRATAEGLGVTDRLDPEQSIQGGALYLQRLMEKVPDTVPEDERIWFALAAYNMGWGHMLDARKLTKSQQGNPDSWVDVKQRLPMLSQKRYYPSLTYGYARGREAYNYVENIRRYQVSLVGYLLEKEKKAVEAMKQAELAKGYPAVEAKLALAL
;
A
#
# COMPACT_ATOMS: atom_id res chain seq x y z
N MET A 1 9.99 -8.03 -3.22
CA MET A 1 9.43 -6.70 -3.62
C MET A 1 9.64 -6.34 -5.09
N MET A 2 9.96 -7.29 -5.99
CA MET A 2 10.11 -7.07 -7.44
C MET A 2 11.07 -5.91 -7.81
N LEU A 3 12.17 -5.75 -7.07
CA LEU A 3 13.16 -4.72 -7.35
C LEU A 3 13.84 -4.98 -8.69
N THR A 4 13.96 -3.95 -9.52
CA THR A 4 14.84 -4.02 -10.70
C THR A 4 16.30 -4.11 -10.26
N ARG A 5 17.21 -4.53 -11.15
CA ARG A 5 18.64 -4.58 -10.82
C ARG A 5 19.20 -3.20 -10.45
N ALA A 6 18.87 -2.18 -11.25
CA ALA A 6 19.29 -0.80 -10.98
C ALA A 6 18.74 -0.26 -9.66
N THR A 7 17.48 -0.59 -9.33
CA THR A 7 16.87 -0.20 -8.05
C THR A 7 17.57 -0.89 -6.88
N ALA A 8 17.83 -2.20 -6.97
CA ALA A 8 18.50 -2.96 -5.93
C ALA A 8 19.92 -2.44 -5.66
N GLU A 9 20.69 -2.18 -6.72
CA GLU A 9 22.03 -1.60 -6.64
C GLU A 9 22.03 -0.24 -5.93
N GLY A 10 21.12 0.67 -6.31
CA GLY A 10 20.98 1.99 -5.67
C GLY A 10 20.46 1.95 -4.22
N LEU A 11 20.11 0.79 -3.71
CA LEU A 11 19.65 0.56 -2.33
C LEU A 11 20.61 -0.32 -1.52
N GLY A 12 21.69 -0.80 -2.13
CA GLY A 12 22.63 -1.73 -1.47
C GLY A 12 22.06 -3.15 -1.28
N VAL A 13 21.03 -3.53 -2.04
CA VAL A 13 20.46 -4.89 -2.01
C VAL A 13 21.35 -5.81 -2.84
N THR A 14 22.06 -6.71 -2.15
CA THR A 14 23.02 -7.64 -2.78
C THR A 14 22.36 -8.89 -3.34
N ASP A 15 21.31 -9.39 -2.68
CA ASP A 15 20.49 -10.49 -3.17
C ASP A 15 19.01 -10.08 -3.21
N ARG A 16 18.41 -10.14 -4.41
CA ARG A 16 16.99 -9.80 -4.62
C ARG A 16 16.04 -10.97 -4.30
N LEU A 17 16.57 -12.19 -4.19
CA LEU A 17 15.83 -13.39 -3.83
C LEU A 17 15.81 -13.61 -2.32
N ASP A 18 16.74 -12.98 -1.58
CA ASP A 18 16.67 -12.92 -0.12
C ASP A 18 15.41 -12.12 0.31
N PRO A 19 14.48 -12.74 1.06
CA PRO A 19 13.22 -12.10 1.41
C PRO A 19 13.41 -10.82 2.25
N GLU A 20 14.35 -10.85 3.20
CA GLU A 20 14.57 -9.74 4.12
C GLU A 20 15.13 -8.51 3.40
N GLN A 21 16.21 -8.71 2.62
CA GLN A 21 16.78 -7.65 1.79
C GLN A 21 15.77 -7.12 0.77
N SER A 22 14.97 -8.00 0.16
CA SER A 22 13.94 -7.59 -0.80
C SER A 22 12.87 -6.69 -0.14
N ILE A 23 12.40 -7.06 1.06
CA ILE A 23 11.40 -6.30 1.83
C ILE A 23 11.97 -4.96 2.27
N GLN A 24 13.14 -4.95 2.92
CA GLN A 24 13.79 -3.73 3.40
C GLN A 24 14.09 -2.77 2.24
N GLY A 25 14.68 -3.27 1.15
CA GLY A 25 14.96 -2.46 -0.04
C GLY A 25 13.68 -1.88 -0.65
N GLY A 26 12.62 -2.69 -0.80
CA GLY A 26 11.33 -2.21 -1.31
C GLY A 26 10.70 -1.13 -0.44
N ALA A 27 10.71 -1.30 0.88
CA ALA A 27 10.20 -0.30 1.82
C ALA A 27 10.99 1.01 1.75
N LEU A 28 12.33 0.94 1.73
CA LEU A 28 13.20 2.10 1.59
C LEU A 28 12.96 2.83 0.25
N TYR A 29 12.79 2.09 -0.84
CA TYR A 29 12.49 2.69 -2.14
C TYR A 29 11.15 3.41 -2.14
N LEU A 30 10.11 2.81 -1.54
CA LEU A 30 8.80 3.44 -1.41
C LEU A 30 8.86 4.71 -0.56
N GLN A 31 9.59 4.69 0.55
CA GLN A 31 9.82 5.87 1.38
C GLN A 31 10.49 6.99 0.58
N ARG A 32 11.57 6.69 -0.16
CA ARG A 32 12.24 7.67 -1.04
C ARG A 32 11.31 8.24 -2.12
N LEU A 33 10.31 7.48 -2.58
CA LEU A 33 9.30 7.97 -3.51
C LEU A 33 8.28 8.89 -2.81
N MET A 34 7.87 8.58 -1.58
CA MET A 34 7.02 9.46 -0.77
C MET A 34 7.69 10.81 -0.50
N GLU A 35 8.99 10.82 -0.22
CA GLU A 35 9.80 12.04 -0.02
C GLU A 35 9.88 12.92 -1.27
N LYS A 36 9.71 12.35 -2.47
CA LYS A 36 9.66 13.10 -3.73
C LYS A 36 8.29 13.74 -3.98
N VAL A 37 7.24 13.29 -3.30
CA VAL A 37 5.90 13.85 -3.46
C VAL A 37 5.89 15.26 -2.86
N PRO A 38 5.49 16.30 -3.61
CA PRO A 38 5.52 17.67 -3.11
C PRO A 38 4.68 17.85 -1.85
N ASP A 39 5.09 18.81 -1.02
CA ASP A 39 4.40 19.08 0.23
C ASP A 39 2.98 19.64 0.08
N THR A 40 2.61 20.04 -1.13
CA THR A 40 1.25 20.45 -1.48
C THR A 40 0.26 19.28 -1.56
N VAL A 41 0.75 18.04 -1.67
CA VAL A 41 -0.07 16.83 -1.60
C VAL A 41 -0.36 16.50 -0.13
N PRO A 42 -1.64 16.28 0.25
CA PRO A 42 -2.01 15.85 1.59
C PRO A 42 -1.19 14.63 2.04
N GLU A 43 -0.74 14.65 3.29
CA GLU A 43 0.17 13.63 3.84
C GLU A 43 -0.40 12.20 3.70
N ASP A 44 -1.70 12.06 3.97
CA ASP A 44 -2.46 10.81 3.87
C ASP A 44 -2.63 10.31 2.42
N GLU A 45 -2.44 11.18 1.43
CA GLU A 45 -2.51 10.82 0.01
C GLU A 45 -1.15 10.52 -0.64
N ARG A 46 -0.03 10.99 -0.05
CA ARG A 46 1.32 10.85 -0.64
C ARG A 46 1.68 9.40 -0.96
N ILE A 47 1.23 8.46 -0.12
CA ILE A 47 1.45 7.03 -0.33
C ILE A 47 0.90 6.54 -1.69
N TRP A 48 -0.22 7.08 -2.16
CA TRP A 48 -0.84 6.63 -3.41
C TRP A 48 -0.06 7.09 -4.64
N PHE A 49 0.47 8.32 -4.59
CA PHE A 49 1.39 8.85 -5.60
C PHE A 49 2.68 8.02 -5.63
N ALA A 50 3.24 7.70 -4.45
CA ALA A 50 4.44 6.90 -4.34
C ALA A 50 4.24 5.47 -4.86
N LEU A 51 3.10 4.83 -4.56
CA LEU A 51 2.78 3.49 -5.07
C LEU A 51 2.61 3.48 -6.59
N ALA A 52 1.95 4.49 -7.17
CA ALA A 52 1.87 4.62 -8.62
C ALA A 52 3.28 4.79 -9.23
N ALA A 53 4.10 5.67 -8.65
CA ALA A 53 5.49 5.87 -9.07
C ALA A 53 6.39 4.64 -8.85
N TYR A 54 6.11 3.80 -7.86
CA TYR A 54 6.81 2.53 -7.64
C TYR A 54 6.58 1.59 -8.83
N ASN A 55 5.35 1.58 -9.37
CA ASN A 55 4.97 0.71 -10.47
C ASN A 55 5.42 1.24 -11.85
N MET A 56 5.17 2.50 -12.16
CA MET A 56 5.44 3.07 -13.49
C MET A 56 6.59 4.08 -13.53
N GLY A 57 7.26 4.35 -12.42
CA GLY A 57 8.35 5.33 -12.33
C GLY A 57 7.89 6.76 -12.04
N TRP A 58 8.79 7.53 -11.43
CA TRP A 58 8.53 8.92 -11.01
C TRP A 58 8.27 9.89 -12.18
N GLY A 59 8.98 9.73 -13.30
CA GLY A 59 8.78 10.58 -14.48
C GLY A 59 7.33 10.54 -14.99
N HIS A 60 6.77 9.34 -15.12
CA HIS A 60 5.38 9.17 -15.54
C HIS A 60 4.37 9.64 -14.47
N MET A 61 4.74 9.61 -13.18
CA MET A 61 3.92 10.21 -12.12
C MET A 61 3.83 11.74 -12.28
N LEU A 62 4.94 12.40 -12.65
CA LEU A 62 4.96 13.83 -12.98
C LEU A 62 4.08 14.14 -14.20
N ASP A 63 4.14 13.29 -15.23
CA ASP A 63 3.28 13.44 -16.41
C ASP A 63 1.80 13.29 -16.07
N ALA A 64 1.44 12.35 -15.19
CA ALA A 64 0.06 12.22 -14.73
C ALA A 64 -0.42 13.47 -13.98
N ARG A 65 0.40 14.04 -13.10
CA ARG A 65 0.07 15.31 -12.41
C ARG A 65 -0.06 16.48 -13.40
N LYS A 66 0.86 16.59 -14.36
CA LYS A 66 0.82 17.61 -15.42
C LYS A 66 -0.45 17.48 -16.27
N LEU A 67 -0.81 16.25 -16.65
CA LEU A 67 -2.02 15.97 -17.41
C LEU A 67 -3.28 16.36 -16.62
N THR A 68 -3.35 16.00 -15.34
CA THR A 68 -4.45 16.39 -14.45
C THR A 68 -4.63 17.90 -14.40
N LYS A 69 -3.54 18.65 -14.18
CA LYS A 69 -3.57 20.12 -14.19
C LYS A 69 -4.01 20.70 -15.53
N SER A 70 -3.53 20.14 -16.64
CA SER A 70 -3.92 20.60 -17.99
C SER A 70 -5.40 20.39 -18.30
N GLN A 71 -6.01 19.40 -17.65
CA GLN A 71 -7.44 19.08 -17.72
C GLN A 71 -8.24 19.71 -16.57
N GLN A 72 -7.69 20.74 -15.91
CA GLN A 72 -8.35 21.52 -14.85
C GLN A 72 -8.71 20.70 -13.60
N GLY A 73 -8.12 19.52 -13.40
CA GLY A 73 -8.21 18.76 -12.16
C GLY A 73 -7.15 19.19 -11.15
N ASN A 74 -7.30 18.76 -9.90
CA ASN A 74 -6.33 19.01 -8.85
C ASN A 74 -5.14 18.02 -8.95
N PRO A 75 -3.92 18.47 -9.30
CA PRO A 75 -2.74 17.59 -9.41
C PRO A 75 -2.22 17.08 -8.05
N ASP A 76 -2.77 17.59 -6.95
CA ASP A 76 -2.44 17.21 -5.59
C ASP A 76 -3.51 16.34 -4.92
N SER A 77 -4.64 16.09 -5.62
CA SER A 77 -5.63 15.10 -5.19
C SER A 77 -5.39 13.78 -5.91
N TRP A 78 -5.19 12.71 -5.15
CA TRP A 78 -5.08 11.35 -5.66
C TRP A 78 -6.32 10.95 -6.45
N VAL A 79 -7.53 11.33 -6.01
CA VAL A 79 -8.78 11.00 -6.69
C VAL A 79 -8.78 11.53 -8.12
N ASP A 80 -8.34 12.77 -8.31
CA ASP A 80 -8.27 13.41 -9.62
C ASP A 80 -7.15 12.83 -10.49
N VAL A 81 -5.97 12.65 -9.91
CA VAL A 81 -4.79 12.12 -10.61
C VAL A 81 -4.97 10.67 -11.04
N LYS A 82 -5.57 9.84 -10.18
CA LYS A 82 -5.86 8.44 -10.46
C LYS A 82 -6.65 8.25 -11.75
N GLN A 83 -7.61 9.13 -12.02
CA GLN A 83 -8.44 9.07 -13.25
C GLN A 83 -7.63 9.27 -14.54
N ARG A 84 -6.47 9.93 -14.46
CA ARG A 84 -5.63 10.23 -15.63
C ARG A 84 -4.60 9.15 -15.91
N LEU A 85 -4.29 8.26 -14.95
CA LEU A 85 -3.30 7.20 -15.15
C LEU A 85 -3.56 6.37 -16.42
N PRO A 86 -4.78 5.87 -16.71
CA PRO A 86 -5.02 5.10 -17.93
C PRO A 86 -4.92 5.91 -19.23
N MET A 87 -4.84 7.24 -19.16
CA MET A 87 -4.69 8.12 -20.32
C MET A 87 -3.24 8.16 -20.83
N LEU A 88 -2.26 7.87 -19.98
CA LEU A 88 -0.83 7.89 -20.33
C LEU A 88 -0.44 6.84 -21.38
N SER A 89 -1.31 5.85 -21.65
CA SER A 89 -1.09 4.86 -22.71
C SER A 89 -1.81 5.22 -24.02
N GLN A 90 -2.59 6.31 -24.07
CA GLN A 90 -3.41 6.65 -25.23
C GLN A 90 -2.68 7.64 -26.14
N LYS A 91 -2.64 7.35 -27.45
CA LYS A 91 -1.94 8.16 -28.47
C LYS A 91 -2.38 9.62 -28.54
N ARG A 92 -3.61 9.93 -28.10
CA ARG A 92 -4.08 11.31 -28.01
C ARG A 92 -3.37 12.14 -26.93
N TYR A 93 -2.86 11.50 -25.88
CA TYR A 93 -2.26 12.20 -24.73
C TYR A 93 -0.75 12.04 -24.66
N TYR A 94 -0.22 10.82 -24.75
CA TYR A 94 1.20 10.60 -24.47
C TYR A 94 2.21 11.39 -25.34
N PRO A 95 1.93 11.74 -26.62
CA PRO A 95 2.90 12.50 -27.41
C PRO A 95 3.20 13.91 -26.87
N SER A 96 2.32 14.49 -26.05
CA SER A 96 2.52 15.80 -25.42
C SER A 96 3.06 15.72 -23.98
N LEU A 97 3.24 14.51 -23.46
CA LEU A 97 3.81 14.24 -22.15
C LEU A 97 5.34 14.24 -22.22
N THR A 98 6.00 14.53 -21.10
CA THR A 98 7.45 14.75 -21.04
C THR A 98 8.22 13.44 -21.17
N TYR A 99 7.72 12.39 -20.53
CA TYR A 99 8.30 11.05 -20.54
C TYR A 99 7.56 10.11 -21.50
N GLY A 100 6.48 10.58 -22.13
CA GLY A 100 5.79 9.87 -23.19
C GLY A 100 4.88 8.74 -22.70
N TYR A 101 4.87 7.63 -23.45
CA TYR A 101 3.99 6.49 -23.20
C TYR A 101 4.29 5.83 -21.86
N ALA A 102 3.24 5.58 -21.06
CA ALA A 102 3.33 4.74 -19.87
C ALA A 102 2.15 3.77 -19.79
N ARG A 103 2.36 2.61 -19.17
CA ARG A 103 1.32 1.62 -18.89
C ARG A 103 0.49 2.02 -17.67
N GLY A 104 -0.07 3.23 -17.66
CA GLY A 104 -0.71 3.79 -16.46
C GLY A 104 -1.97 3.06 -15.99
N ARG A 105 -2.60 2.23 -16.84
CA ARG A 105 -3.65 1.28 -16.39
C ARG A 105 -3.09 0.21 -15.43
N GLU A 106 -1.85 -0.24 -15.63
CA GLU A 106 -1.21 -1.17 -14.71
C GLU A 106 -0.92 -0.51 -13.37
N ALA A 107 -0.46 0.76 -13.37
CA ALA A 107 -0.25 1.53 -12.15
C ALA A 107 -1.56 1.78 -11.39
N TYR A 108 -2.64 2.11 -12.10
CA TYR A 108 -3.99 2.21 -11.51
C TYR A 108 -4.37 0.90 -10.81
N ASN A 109 -4.29 -0.22 -11.52
CA ASN A 109 -4.66 -1.53 -10.97
C ASN A 109 -3.76 -1.92 -9.79
N TYR A 110 -2.47 -1.63 -9.87
CA TYR A 110 -1.50 -1.89 -8.81
C TYR A 110 -1.89 -1.19 -7.51
N VAL A 111 -2.19 0.11 -7.55
CA VAL A 111 -2.61 0.87 -6.37
C VAL A 111 -3.93 0.35 -5.80
N GLU A 112 -4.92 0.11 -6.65
CA GLU A 112 -6.23 -0.40 -6.20
C GLU A 112 -6.13 -1.81 -5.59
N ASN A 113 -5.25 -2.67 -6.12
CA ASN A 113 -4.98 -3.98 -5.55
C ASN A 113 -4.36 -3.86 -4.15
N ILE A 114 -3.34 -3.01 -3.99
CA ILE A 114 -2.69 -2.78 -2.69
C ILE A 114 -3.68 -2.26 -1.66
N ARG A 115 -4.53 -1.31 -2.04
CA ARG A 115 -5.58 -0.80 -1.15
C ARG A 115 -6.53 -1.90 -0.69
N ARG A 116 -6.94 -2.81 -1.60
CA ARG A 116 -7.76 -3.96 -1.24
C ARG A 116 -7.05 -4.88 -0.25
N TYR A 117 -5.78 -5.23 -0.52
CA TYR A 117 -5.01 -6.07 0.40
C TYR A 117 -4.82 -5.42 1.77
N GLN A 118 -4.57 -4.11 1.82
CA GLN A 118 -4.45 -3.37 3.07
C GLN A 118 -5.74 -3.44 3.89
N VAL A 119 -6.90 -3.16 3.28
CA VAL A 119 -8.20 -3.23 3.96
C VAL A 119 -8.47 -4.64 4.49
N SER A 120 -8.22 -5.68 3.68
CA SER A 120 -8.38 -7.06 4.12
C SER A 120 -7.43 -7.43 5.27
N LEU A 121 -6.18 -6.98 5.22
CA LEU A 121 -5.18 -7.24 6.27
C LEU A 121 -5.57 -6.55 7.58
N VAL A 122 -5.96 -5.27 7.53
CA VAL A 122 -6.42 -4.53 8.72
C VAL A 122 -7.63 -5.20 9.33
N GLY A 123 -8.63 -5.57 8.52
CA GLY A 123 -9.81 -6.30 9.01
C GLY A 123 -9.46 -7.63 9.67
N TYR A 124 -8.54 -8.41 9.08
CA TYR A 124 -8.06 -9.66 9.66
C TYR A 124 -7.36 -9.44 11.01
N LEU A 125 -6.50 -8.43 11.12
CA LEU A 125 -5.77 -8.13 12.34
C LEU A 125 -6.70 -7.68 13.48
N LEU A 126 -7.69 -6.84 13.18
CA LEU A 126 -8.71 -6.39 14.15
C LEU A 126 -9.52 -7.58 14.69
N GLU A 127 -9.94 -8.49 13.82
CA GLU A 127 -10.69 -9.68 14.24
C GLU A 127 -9.82 -10.63 15.09
N LYS A 128 -8.53 -10.76 14.75
CA LYS A 128 -7.58 -11.57 15.54
C LYS A 128 -7.38 -10.98 16.95
N GLU A 129 -7.26 -9.66 17.04
CA GLU A 129 -7.12 -8.94 18.32
C GLU A 129 -8.38 -9.11 19.18
N LYS A 130 -9.57 -8.93 18.58
CA LYS A 130 -10.85 -9.13 19.27
C LYS A 130 -10.96 -10.53 19.88
N LYS A 131 -10.62 -11.58 19.12
CA LYS A 131 -10.64 -12.96 19.61
C LYS A 131 -9.65 -13.19 20.74
N ALA A 132 -8.46 -12.59 20.67
CA ALA A 132 -7.47 -12.69 21.74
C ALA A 132 -8.00 -12.05 23.03
N VAL A 133 -8.64 -10.88 22.93
CA VAL A 133 -9.27 -10.19 24.08
C VAL A 133 -10.42 -11.02 24.66
N GLU A 134 -11.28 -11.60 23.83
CA GLU A 134 -12.38 -12.47 24.28
C GLU A 134 -11.86 -13.73 24.98
N ALA A 135 -10.84 -14.39 24.42
CA ALA A 135 -10.21 -15.55 25.05
C ALA A 135 -9.57 -15.20 26.40
N MET A 136 -8.93 -14.04 26.50
CA MET A 136 -8.37 -13.54 27.77
C MET A 136 -9.46 -13.30 28.82
N LYS A 137 -10.57 -12.64 28.44
CA LYS A 137 -11.73 -12.43 29.33
C LYS A 137 -12.34 -13.74 29.79
N GLN A 138 -12.49 -14.72 28.90
CA GLN A 138 -13.01 -16.04 29.25
C GLN A 138 -12.07 -16.78 30.21
N ALA A 139 -10.76 -16.73 29.97
CA ALA A 139 -9.77 -17.33 30.87
C ALA A 139 -9.75 -16.67 32.25
N GLU A 140 -9.97 -15.36 32.33
CA GLU A 140 -10.09 -14.62 33.59
C GLU A 140 -11.36 -14.98 34.35
N LEU A 141 -12.52 -15.01 33.66
CA LEU A 141 -13.79 -15.47 34.23
C LEU A 141 -13.69 -16.91 34.74
N ALA A 142 -13.05 -17.81 33.99
CA ALA A 142 -12.86 -19.20 34.39
C ALA A 142 -12.02 -19.38 35.67
N LYS A 143 -11.13 -18.43 36.01
CA LYS A 143 -10.39 -18.44 37.28
C LYS A 143 -11.26 -18.00 38.47
N GLY A 144 -12.30 -17.20 38.24
CA GLY A 144 -13.21 -16.70 39.27
C GLY A 144 -14.26 -17.71 39.72
N TYR A 145 -14.46 -18.81 38.99
CA TYR A 145 -15.34 -19.91 39.39
C TYR A 145 -14.49 -21.08 39.88
N PRO A 146 -14.59 -21.50 41.15
CA PRO A 146 -13.95 -22.74 41.58
C PRO A 146 -14.53 -23.89 40.76
N ALA A 147 -13.66 -24.68 40.13
CA ALA A 147 -14.06 -25.91 39.47
C ALA A 147 -14.73 -26.81 40.52
N VAL A 148 -16.06 -26.95 40.46
CA VAL A 148 -16.76 -27.93 41.30
C VAL A 148 -16.27 -29.30 40.80
N GLU A 149 -15.46 -29.99 41.60
CA GLU A 149 -15.05 -31.35 41.30
C GLU A 149 -16.31 -32.19 41.05
N ALA A 150 -16.37 -32.87 39.91
CA ALA A 150 -17.53 -33.64 39.46
C ALA A 150 -18.02 -34.68 40.49
N LYS A 151 -17.20 -35.01 41.50
CA LYS A 151 -17.56 -35.88 42.63
C LYS A 151 -18.60 -35.28 43.59
N LEU A 152 -18.77 -33.96 43.64
CA LEU A 152 -19.75 -33.29 44.50
C LEU A 152 -21.11 -33.03 43.82
N ALA A 153 -21.17 -33.05 42.49
CA ALA A 153 -22.41 -32.77 41.74
C ALA A 153 -23.36 -33.97 41.59
N LEU A 154 -22.90 -35.18 41.93
CA LEU A 154 -23.65 -36.45 41.80
C LEU A 154 -24.12 -37.04 43.16
N ALA A 155 -24.04 -36.26 44.25
CA ALA A 155 -24.39 -36.70 45.60
C ALA A 155 -25.72 -36.12 46.15
N LEU A 156 -26.61 -35.63 45.28
CA LEU A 156 -27.98 -35.26 45.61
C LEU A 156 -28.96 -36.12 44.80
#